data_AF-A0A2V5ZBG4-F1
#
_entry.id   AF-A0A2V5ZBG4-F1
#
_cell.length_a   1.000
_cell.length_b   1.000
_cell.length_c   1.000
_cell.angle_alpha   90.00
_cell.angle_beta   90.00
_cell.angle_gamma   90.00
#
_symmetry.space_group_name_H-M   'P 1'
#
loop_
_entity.id
_entity.type
_entity.pdbx_description
1 polymer ?
#
loop_
_entity_poly.entity_id
_entity_poly.type
_entity_poly.pdbx_seq_one_letter_code
_entity_poly.pdbx_strand_id
1 'polypeptide(L)' 'VGVAALLLNTTGTQNTAVGTDALVFNDSGSANTATGYFSLMNNTTGGSNTATGWEALTANTSGSNNTAIG' A
#
# COMPACT_ATOMS: atom_id res chain seq x y z
N VAL A 1 5.45 -3.29 -9.41
CA VAL A 1 5.36 -3.14 -10.89
C VAL A 1 4.47 -1.94 -11.18
N GLY A 2 5.01 -0.87 -11.76
CA GLY A 2 4.34 0.42 -11.89
C GLY A 2 5.29 1.55 -11.53
N VAL A 3 5.04 2.76 -12.02
CA VAL A 3 5.86 3.93 -11.68
C VAL A 3 5.72 4.22 -10.19
N ALA A 4 6.86 4.46 -9.52
CA ALA A 4 6.96 4.78 -8.09
C ALA A 4 6.34 3.76 -7.10
N ALA A 5 6.00 2.56 -7.55
CA ALA A 5 5.56 1.50 -6.65
C ALA A 5 6.64 1.20 -5.59
N LEU A 6 6.28 1.24 -4.31
CA LEU A 6 7.19 1.07 -3.16
C LEU A 6 8.34 2.10 -3.07
N LEU A 7 8.24 3.26 -3.72
CA LEU A 7 9.34 4.22 -3.80
C LEU A 7 9.85 4.71 -2.43
N LEU A 8 8.95 4.97 -1.49
CA LEU A 8 9.27 5.43 -0.13
C LEU A 8 8.90 4.36 0.90
N ASN A 9 9.18 3.10 0.57
CA ASN A 9 9.16 2.03 1.54
C ASN A 9 10.46 2.03 2.36
N THR A 10 10.42 2.36 3.66
CA THR A 10 11.66 2.54 4.45
C THR A 10 12.10 1.24 5.14
N THR A 11 11.23 0.66 5.97
CA THR A 11 11.55 -0.52 6.80
C THR A 11 10.50 -1.63 6.68
N GLY A 12 9.39 -1.35 5.99
CA GLY A 12 8.34 -2.33 5.73
C GLY A 12 8.84 -3.51 4.91
N THR A 13 8.45 -4.72 5.29
CA THR A 13 8.85 -5.95 4.57
C THR A 13 7.63 -6.69 4.02
N GLN A 14 7.85 -7.57 3.06
CA GLN A 14 6.81 -8.47 2.52
C GLN A 14 5.63 -7.73 1.89
N ASN A 15 5.88 -6.57 1.28
CA ASN A 15 4.86 -5.78 0.60
C ASN A 15 4.83 -6.11 -0.90
N THR A 16 3.63 -6.23 -1.46
CA THR A 16 3.41 -6.39 -2.91
C THR A 16 2.71 -5.15 -3.44
N ALA A 17 3.33 -4.47 -4.41
CA ALA A 17 2.77 -3.26 -5.04
C ALA A 17 2.74 -3.39 -6.56
N VAL A 18 1.54 -3.30 -7.13
CA VAL A 18 1.27 -3.37 -8.57
C VAL A 18 0.33 -2.23 -8.96
N GLY A 19 0.80 -1.32 -9.81
CA GLY A 19 0.10 -0.08 -10.16
C GLY A 19 1.02 1.13 -9.99
N THR A 20 0.72 2.21 -10.72
CA THR A 20 1.40 3.48 -10.51
C THR A 20 1.02 4.02 -9.14
N ASP A 21 2.03 4.47 -8.40
CA ASP A 21 1.91 5.03 -7.06
C ASP A 21 1.26 4.10 -6.01
N ALA A 22 1.32 2.78 -6.21
CA ALA A 22 0.90 1.81 -5.21
C ALA A 22 1.94 1.71 -4.07
N LEU A 23 1.49 1.81 -2.81
CA LEU A 23 2.36 1.74 -1.62
C LEU A 23 3.56 2.72 -1.65
N VAL A 24 3.39 3.92 -2.20
CA VAL A 24 4.48 4.92 -2.29
C VAL A 24 5.00 5.26 -0.91
N PHE A 25 4.15 5.75 -0.01
CA PHE A 25 4.52 6.26 1.31
C PHE A 25 4.28 5.21 2.39
N ASN A 26 5.05 4.11 2.33
CA ASN A 26 4.99 3.04 3.33
C ASN A 26 6.19 3.01 4.27
N ASP A 27 6.14 3.71 5.41
CA ASP A 27 7.28 3.80 6.33
C ASP A 27 7.66 2.41 6.93
N SER A 28 6.84 1.85 7.81
CA SER A 28 7.14 0.57 8.49
C SER A 28 6.09 -0.53 8.30
N GLY A 29 5.00 -0.24 7.59
CA GLY A 29 3.95 -1.21 7.29
C GLY A 29 4.47 -2.45 6.57
N SER A 30 4.15 -3.64 7.07
CA SER A 30 4.59 -4.92 6.49
C SER A 30 3.41 -5.79 6.08
N ALA A 31 3.64 -6.74 5.17
CA ALA A 31 2.64 -7.69 4.68
C ALA A 31 1.42 -7.04 3.99
N ASN A 32 1.60 -5.90 3.31
CA ASN A 32 0.55 -5.24 2.54
C ASN A 32 0.53 -5.71 1.08
N THR A 33 -0.67 -5.88 0.51
CA THR A 33 -0.88 -6.12 -0.92
C THR A 33 -1.67 -4.97 -1.50
N ALA A 34 -1.07 -4.23 -2.43
CA ALA A 34 -1.67 -3.09 -3.12
C ALA A 34 -1.67 -3.33 -4.64
N THR A 35 -2.86 -3.41 -5.24
CA THR A 35 -3.02 -3.62 -6.68
C THR A 35 -3.97 -2.58 -7.25
N GLY A 36 -3.45 -1.58 -7.96
CA GLY A 36 -4.24 -0.51 -8.57
C GLY A 36 -3.52 0.84 -8.54
N TYR A 37 -4.03 1.81 -9.29
CA TYR A 37 -3.52 3.18 -9.28
C TYR A 37 -3.83 3.83 -7.92
N PHE A 38 -2.80 4.35 -7.24
CA PHE A 38 -2.88 4.89 -5.87
C PHE A 38 -3.38 3.92 -4.78
N SER A 39 -3.32 2.60 -5.01
CA SER A 39 -3.69 1.64 -3.97
C SER A 39 -2.72 1.70 -2.79
N LEU A 40 -3.23 1.86 -1.55
CA LEU A 40 -2.43 2.02 -0.32
C LEU A 40 -1.34 3.11 -0.39
N MET A 41 -1.56 4.18 -1.16
CA MET A 41 -0.54 5.21 -1.40
C MET A 41 0.08 5.78 -0.11
N ASN A 42 -0.73 6.08 0.91
CA ASN A 42 -0.29 6.67 2.18
C ASN A 42 -0.44 5.71 3.37
N ASN A 43 0.31 4.60 3.35
CA ASN A 43 0.29 3.60 4.41
C ASN A 43 1.49 3.66 5.37
N THR A 44 1.46 4.54 6.38
CA THR A 44 2.66 4.79 7.22
C THR A 44 3.11 3.56 8.04
N THR A 45 2.25 3.01 8.89
CA THR A 45 2.61 1.91 9.83
C THR A 45 1.65 0.73 9.76
N GLY A 46 0.55 0.84 9.00
CA GLY A 46 -0.46 -0.21 8.86
C GLY A 46 0.12 -1.48 8.23
N GLY A 47 -0.15 -2.63 8.84
CA GLY A 47 0.29 -3.93 8.33
C GLY A 47 -0.87 -4.83 7.90
N SER A 48 -0.56 -5.86 7.12
CA SER A 48 -1.52 -6.89 6.72
C SER A 48 -2.78 -6.36 6.01
N ASN A 49 -2.66 -5.29 5.23
CA ASN A 49 -3.78 -4.75 4.45
C ASN A 49 -3.81 -5.32 3.03
N THR A 50 -5.00 -5.59 2.51
CA THR A 50 -5.23 -5.94 1.11
C THR A 50 -6.06 -4.85 0.44
N ALA A 51 -5.50 -4.18 -0.55
CA ALA A 51 -6.18 -3.15 -1.33
C ALA A 51 -6.12 -3.49 -2.82
N THR A 52 -7.27 -3.53 -3.48
CA THR A 52 -7.36 -3.79 -4.91
C THR A 52 -8.34 -2.84 -5.58
N GLY A 53 -7.86 -2.05 -6.53
CA GLY A 53 -8.63 -1.07 -7.29
C GLY A 53 -8.09 0.35 -7.16
N TRP A 54 -8.81 1.31 -7.74
CA TRP A 54 -8.38 2.70 -7.83
C TRP A 54 -8.58 3.40 -6.48
N GLU A 55 -7.48 3.91 -5.89
CA GLU A 55 -7.49 4.58 -4.57
C GLU A 55 -7.98 3.72 -3.39
N ALA A 56 -8.02 2.38 -3.54
CA ALA A 56 -8.35 1.48 -2.45
C ALA A 56 -7.37 1.67 -1.26
N LEU A 57 -7.92 2.00 -0.08
CA LEU A 57 -7.16 2.34 1.14
C LEU A 57 -6.10 3.45 0.97
N THR A 58 -6.32 4.42 0.06
CA THR A 58 -5.30 5.44 -0.28
C THR A 58 -4.73 6.19 0.92
N ALA A 59 -5.50 6.38 2.00
CA ALA A 59 -5.15 7.18 3.18
C ALA A 59 -5.07 6.36 4.49
N ASN A 60 -4.69 5.08 4.41
CA ASN A 60 -4.62 4.22 5.59
C ASN A 60 -3.32 4.41 6.39
N THR A 61 -3.25 5.36 7.32
CA THR A 61 -1.99 5.66 8.03
C THR A 61 -1.52 4.53 8.95
N SER A 62 -2.37 4.01 9.84
CA SER A 62 -2.01 3.01 10.86
C SER A 62 -2.95 1.82 10.95
N GLY A 63 -4.03 1.80 10.17
CA GLY A 63 -4.99 0.69 10.16
C GLY A 63 -4.32 -0.60 9.69
N SER A 64 -4.61 -1.71 10.36
CA SER A 64 -4.07 -3.02 10.02
C SER A 64 -5.20 -4.01 9.82
N ASN A 65 -4.96 -5.05 9.01
CA ASN A 65 -5.93 -6.11 8.69
C ASN A 65 -7.20 -5.60 7.97
N ASN A 66 -7.06 -4.57 7.14
CA ASN A 66 -8.16 -4.09 6.31
C ASN A 66 -8.17 -4.79 4.95
N THR A 67 -9.38 -4.99 4.41
CA THR A 67 -9.58 -5.39 3.01
C THR A 67 -10.44 -4.34 2.32
N ALA A 68 -9.94 -3.75 1.24
CA ALA A 68 -10.71 -2.86 0.38
C ALA A 68 -10.61 -3.30 -1.07
N ILE A 69 -11.76 -3.38 -1.72
CA ILE A 69 -11.91 -3.79 -3.11
C ILE A 69 -12.84 -2.78 -3.78
N GLY A 70 -12.39 -2.16 -4.86
CA GLY A 70 -13.10 -1.10 -5.58
C GLY A 70 -12.16 -0.25 -6.40
#